data_AF-A0A4Y3IKR1-F1
#
_entry.id   AF-A0A4Y3IKR1-F1
#
_cell.length_a   1.000
_cell.length_b   1.000
_cell.length_c   1.000
_cell.angle_alpha   90.00
_cell.angle_beta   90.00
_cell.angle_gamma   90.00
#
_symmetry.space_group_name_H-M   'P 1'
#
loop_
_entity.id
_entity.type
_entity.pdbx_description
1 polymer ?
#
loop_
_entity_poly.entity_id
_entity_poly.type
_entity_poly.pdbx_seq_one_letter_code
_entity_poly.pdbx_strand_id
1 'polypeptide(L)'
;MVIMSSLQLTNEKFILGNISRGLLLACYILISVWLSTFSNSTQGSIGILVICASGLFMLVYTYKRGVVRFTITDSHLQQHTFKGGWVVQWRNVSSLGLCRSHQPTHSPELPWIGIRLKDPIPFVKQACPRLITNLLLEQRSLLYLGARETDKEHLFQDQVLDSARVELKEGETLKGLQASLYHRMHYQREYWGYDIFISTADLDRDGEEFVGLLRKYWAGSR
;
A
#
# COMPACT_ATOMS: atom_id res chain seq x y z
N MET A 1 -4.94 -32.01 3.72
CA MET A 1 -4.48 -30.72 3.17
C MET A 1 -5.65 -30.14 2.39
N VAL A 2 -6.37 -29.17 2.98
CA VAL A 2 -7.47 -28.50 2.29
C VAL A 2 -6.81 -27.45 1.39
N ILE A 3 -6.82 -27.67 0.08
CA ILE A 3 -6.37 -26.69 -0.90
C ILE A 3 -7.39 -25.56 -0.86
N MET A 4 -7.04 -24.40 -0.30
CA MET A 4 -7.93 -23.24 -0.34
C MET A 4 -7.73 -22.57 -1.70
N SER A 5 -8.85 -22.26 -2.37
CA SER A 5 -8.80 -21.54 -3.64
C SER A 5 -8.07 -20.20 -3.46
N SER A 6 -7.33 -19.78 -4.49
CA SER A 6 -6.74 -18.44 -4.54
C SER A 6 -7.85 -17.39 -4.41
N LEU A 7 -7.64 -16.44 -3.50
CA LEU A 7 -8.58 -15.37 -3.21
C LEU A 7 -7.99 -14.04 -3.68
N GLN A 8 -8.72 -13.36 -4.55
CA GLN A 8 -8.35 -12.03 -5.04
C GLN A 8 -9.23 -10.98 -4.37
N LEU A 9 -8.60 -10.01 -3.74
CA LEU A 9 -9.25 -8.90 -3.04
C LEU A 9 -8.85 -7.58 -3.70
N THR A 10 -9.73 -6.60 -3.69
CA THR A 10 -9.49 -5.29 -4.29
C THR A 10 -10.18 -4.22 -3.47
N ASN A 11 -9.52 -3.07 -3.26
CA ASN A 11 -10.14 -1.92 -2.58
C ASN A 11 -11.20 -1.20 -3.43
N GLU A 12 -11.47 -1.69 -4.64
CA GLU A 12 -12.53 -1.15 -5.47
C GLU A 12 -13.90 -1.51 -4.86
N LYS A 13 -14.40 -0.64 -3.96
CA LYS A 13 -15.75 -0.76 -3.38
C LYS A 13 -16.85 -0.65 -4.45
N PHE A 14 -16.56 0.01 -5.56
CA PHE A 14 -17.46 0.18 -6.69
C PHE A 14 -16.94 -0.56 -7.91
N ILE A 15 -17.40 -1.79 -8.12
CA ILE A 15 -17.26 -2.49 -9.40
C ILE A 15 -18.32 -1.92 -10.34
N LEU A 16 -18.03 -0.76 -10.91
CA LEU A 16 -18.92 -0.16 -11.90
C LEU A 16 -18.85 -1.03 -13.18
N GLY A 17 -19.94 -1.73 -13.48
CA GLY A 17 -20.03 -2.58 -14.67
C GLY A 17 -19.67 -1.83 -15.96
N ASN A 18 -19.19 -2.56 -16.97
CA ASN A 18 -18.74 -1.95 -18.23
C ASN A 18 -19.83 -1.05 -18.87
N ILE A 19 -21.10 -1.42 -18.71
CA ILE A 19 -22.25 -0.66 -19.20
C ILE A 19 -22.42 0.66 -18.43
N SER A 20 -22.38 0.63 -17.10
CA SER A 20 -22.55 1.85 -16.29
C SER A 20 -21.36 2.80 -16.43
N ARG A 21 -20.13 2.28 -16.62
CA ARG A 21 -18.97 3.10 -16.99
C ARG A 21 -19.16 3.81 -18.33
N GLY A 22 -19.66 3.09 -19.33
CA GLY A 22 -19.97 3.66 -20.64
C GLY A 22 -21.02 4.76 -20.55
N LEU A 23 -22.08 4.54 -19.75
CA LEU A 23 -23.15 5.51 -19.56
C LEU A 23 -22.66 6.78 -18.85
N LEU A 24 -21.85 6.66 -17.79
CA LEU A 24 -21.27 7.82 -17.11
C LEU A 24 -20.34 8.62 -18.03
N LEU A 25 -19.52 7.95 -18.84
CA LEU A 25 -18.66 8.62 -19.82
C LEU A 25 -19.49 9.36 -20.88
N ALA A 26 -20.56 8.75 -21.37
CA ALA A 26 -21.47 9.40 -22.31
C ALA A 26 -22.15 10.64 -21.69
N CYS A 27 -22.65 10.53 -20.45
CA CYS A 27 -23.21 11.67 -19.72
C CYS A 27 -22.19 12.80 -19.54
N TYR A 28 -20.96 12.48 -19.17
CA TYR A 28 -19.89 13.47 -19.02
C TYR A 28 -19.60 14.21 -20.34
N ILE A 29 -19.51 13.48 -21.45
CA ILE A 29 -19.27 14.06 -22.78
C ILE A 29 -20.44 14.97 -23.16
N LEU A 30 -21.69 14.51 -22.99
CA LEU A 30 -22.88 15.32 -23.30
C LEU A 30 -22.94 16.61 -22.48
N ILE A 31 -22.61 16.55 -21.18
CA ILE A 31 -22.54 17.73 -20.31
C ILE A 31 -21.44 18.69 -20.79
N SER A 32 -20.26 18.17 -21.17
CA SER A 32 -19.16 19.01 -21.66
C SER A 32 -19.48 19.71 -22.98
N VAL A 33 -20.20 19.03 -23.88
CA VAL A 33 -20.67 19.61 -25.15
C VAL A 33 -21.77 20.64 -24.88
N TRP A 34 -22.71 20.35 -23.99
CA TRP A 34 -23.75 21.30 -23.60
C TRP A 34 -23.15 22.57 -22.99
N LEU A 35 -22.19 22.44 -22.07
CA LEU A 35 -21.50 23.58 -21.46
C LEU A 35 -20.76 24.44 -22.50
N SER A 36 -20.21 23.81 -23.54
CA SER A 36 -19.52 24.50 -24.64
C SER A 36 -20.45 25.38 -25.49
N THR A 37 -21.75 25.08 -25.54
CA THR A 37 -22.74 25.90 -26.27
C THR A 37 -23.04 27.24 -25.60
N PHE A 38 -22.70 27.41 -24.32
CA PHE A 38 -22.87 28.66 -23.59
C PHE A 38 -21.79 29.71 -23.92
N SER A 39 -20.73 29.30 -24.61
CA SER A 39 -19.67 30.21 -25.06
C SER A 39 -20.05 30.87 -26.38
N ASN A 40 -20.06 32.21 -26.40
CA ASN A 40 -20.33 33.00 -27.62
C ASN A 40 -19.13 33.04 -28.60
N SER A 41 -17.94 32.59 -28.19
CA SER A 41 -16.72 32.56 -29.02
C SER A 41 -16.23 31.14 -29.25
N THR A 42 -15.75 30.87 -30.48
CA THR A 42 -15.16 29.58 -30.86
C THR A 42 -13.92 29.24 -30.02
N GLN A 43 -13.12 30.24 -29.64
CA GLN A 43 -11.97 30.05 -28.76
C GLN A 43 -12.40 29.62 -27.34
N GLY A 44 -13.51 30.15 -26.83
CA GLY A 44 -14.05 29.79 -25.52
C GLY A 44 -14.58 28.36 -25.47
N SER A 45 -15.28 27.94 -26.53
CA SER A 45 -15.78 26.56 -26.67
C SER A 45 -14.65 25.53 -26.68
N ILE A 46 -13.55 25.81 -27.38
CA ILE A 46 -12.36 24.95 -27.39
C ILE A 46 -11.70 24.92 -26.00
N GLY A 47 -11.58 26.07 -25.34
CA GLY A 47 -11.01 26.16 -23.99
C GLY A 47 -11.77 25.30 -22.97
N ILE A 48 -13.10 25.36 -22.97
CA ILE A 48 -13.95 24.56 -22.07
C ILE A 48 -13.74 23.05 -22.32
N LEU A 49 -13.71 22.62 -23.59
CA LEU A 49 -13.50 21.21 -23.91
C LEU A 49 -12.14 20.70 -23.45
N VAL A 50 -11.08 21.49 -23.59
CA VAL A 50 -9.73 21.13 -23.11
C VAL A 50 -9.70 21.00 -21.59
N ILE A 51 -10.34 21.94 -20.87
CA ILE A 51 -10.45 21.87 -19.40
C ILE A 51 -11.22 20.62 -18.98
N CYS A 52 -12.38 20.33 -19.60
CA CYS A 52 -13.13 19.11 -19.31
C CYS A 52 -12.35 17.84 -19.63
N ALA A 53 -11.63 17.80 -20.75
CA ALA A 53 -10.82 16.63 -21.12
C ALA A 53 -9.67 16.40 -20.12
N SER A 54 -8.95 17.46 -19.73
CA SER A 54 -7.87 17.37 -18.73
C SER A 54 -8.39 16.97 -17.35
N GLY A 55 -9.56 17.47 -16.93
CA GLY A 55 -10.22 17.09 -15.69
C GLY A 55 -10.61 15.61 -15.65
N LEU A 56 -11.18 15.09 -16.74
CA LEU A 56 -11.50 13.67 -16.87
C LEU A 56 -10.24 12.80 -16.82
N PHE A 57 -9.19 13.24 -17.53
CA PHE A 57 -7.90 12.54 -17.53
C PHE A 57 -7.30 12.48 -16.11
N MET A 58 -7.28 13.60 -15.39
CA MET A 58 -6.86 13.67 -13.99
C MET A 58 -7.68 12.74 -13.09
N LEU A 59 -9.00 12.72 -13.25
CA LEU A 59 -9.90 11.86 -12.46
C LEU A 59 -9.61 10.37 -12.72
N VAL A 60 -9.51 9.95 -13.98
CA VAL A 60 -9.19 8.56 -14.31
C VAL A 60 -7.79 8.17 -13.84
N TYR A 61 -6.83 9.08 -13.97
CA TYR A 61 -5.45 8.86 -13.55
C TYR A 61 -5.33 8.68 -12.03
N THR A 62 -5.98 9.57 -11.25
CA THR A 62 -6.01 9.48 -9.79
C THR A 62 -6.77 8.25 -9.31
N TYR A 63 -7.89 7.89 -9.95
CA TYR A 63 -8.61 6.65 -9.66
C TYR A 63 -7.71 5.42 -9.83
N LYS A 64 -7.05 5.28 -11.00
CA LYS A 64 -6.16 4.13 -11.26
C LYS A 64 -4.98 4.04 -10.27
N ARG A 65 -4.52 5.17 -9.74
CA ARG A 65 -3.46 5.20 -8.71
C ARG A 65 -3.92 4.70 -7.36
N GLY A 66 -5.21 4.84 -7.01
CA GLY A 66 -5.77 4.42 -5.73
C GLY A 66 -6.16 2.95 -5.65
N VAL A 67 -6.13 2.21 -6.77
CA VAL A 67 -6.51 0.80 -6.80
C VAL A 67 -5.37 -0.06 -6.24
N VAL A 68 -5.65 -0.75 -5.14
CA VAL A 68 -4.80 -1.76 -4.53
C VAL A 68 -5.50 -3.12 -4.63
N ARG A 69 -4.74 -4.15 -5.01
CA ARG A 69 -5.23 -5.53 -5.11
C ARG A 69 -4.37 -6.45 -4.27
N PHE A 70 -5.00 -7.44 -3.65
CA PHE A 70 -4.31 -8.50 -2.92
C PHE A 70 -4.64 -9.85 -3.55
N THR A 71 -3.63 -10.69 -3.66
CA THR A 71 -3.79 -12.09 -4.07
C THR A 71 -3.31 -12.95 -2.91
N ILE A 72 -4.23 -13.72 -2.35
CA ILE A 72 -3.99 -14.63 -1.24
C ILE A 72 -4.07 -16.05 -1.78
N THR A 73 -3.02 -16.83 -1.60
CA THR A 73 -2.96 -18.25 -1.99
C THR A 73 -2.52 -19.11 -0.81
N ASP A 74 -2.55 -20.43 -0.96
CA ASP A 74 -2.05 -21.36 0.05
C ASP A 74 -0.54 -21.23 0.33
N SER A 75 0.22 -20.62 -0.57
CA SER A 75 1.69 -20.52 -0.46
C SER A 75 2.20 -19.12 -0.10
N HIS A 76 1.51 -18.09 -0.56
CA HIS A 76 1.95 -16.70 -0.42
C HIS A 76 0.80 -15.69 -0.39
N LEU A 77 1.11 -14.53 0.18
CA LEU A 77 0.38 -13.28 0.10
C LEU A 77 1.08 -12.35 -0.89
N GLN A 78 0.33 -11.71 -1.78
CA GLN A 78 0.84 -10.72 -2.70
C GLN A 78 0.00 -9.46 -2.67
N GLN A 79 0.65 -8.30 -2.64
CA GLN A 79 0.02 -7.00 -2.86
C GLN A 79 0.43 -6.47 -4.23
N HIS A 80 -0.53 -5.94 -4.98
CA HIS A 80 -0.33 -5.28 -6.26
C HIS A 80 -0.82 -3.84 -6.17
N THR A 81 0.07 -2.90 -6.42
CA THR A 81 -0.25 -1.47 -6.54
C THR A 81 0.20 -0.93 -7.89
N PHE A 82 -0.27 0.26 -8.26
CA PHE A 82 0.19 0.97 -9.45
C PHE A 82 1.71 1.25 -9.48
N LYS A 83 2.36 1.29 -8.30
CA LYS A 83 3.79 1.59 -8.16
C LYS A 83 4.66 0.33 -8.08
N GLY A 84 4.06 -0.86 -8.05
CA GLY A 84 4.74 -2.13 -7.88
C GLY A 84 4.01 -3.02 -6.88
N GLY A 85 4.42 -4.28 -6.81
CA GLY A 85 3.87 -5.23 -5.86
C GLY A 85 4.96 -6.00 -5.15
N TRP A 86 4.63 -6.57 -4.00
CA TRP A 86 5.51 -7.47 -3.26
C TRP A 86 4.78 -8.76 -2.95
N VAL A 87 5.56 -9.81 -2.71
CA VAL A 87 5.07 -11.15 -2.36
C VAL A 87 5.74 -11.64 -1.08
N VAL A 88 4.98 -12.26 -0.20
CA VAL A 88 5.53 -12.87 1.03
C VAL A 88 5.03 -14.29 1.11
N GLN A 89 5.96 -15.23 1.23
CA GLN A 89 5.64 -16.63 1.45
C GLN A 89 5.22 -16.86 2.90
N TRP A 90 4.18 -17.64 3.12
CA TRP A 90 3.66 -17.93 4.46
C TRP A 90 4.68 -18.59 5.38
N ARG A 91 5.57 -19.42 4.80
CA ARG A 91 6.67 -20.05 5.53
C ARG A 91 7.61 -19.02 6.20
N ASN A 92 7.77 -17.85 5.60
CA ASN A 92 8.59 -16.75 6.12
C ASN A 92 7.83 -15.85 7.10
N VAL A 93 6.51 -16.01 7.25
CA VAL A 93 5.73 -15.23 8.21
C VAL A 93 5.88 -15.83 9.61
N SER A 94 6.13 -14.96 10.58
CA SER A 94 6.30 -15.28 12.00
C SER A 94 5.09 -14.88 12.83
N SER A 95 4.52 -13.69 12.60
CA SER A 95 3.31 -13.21 13.26
C SER A 95 2.53 -12.22 12.39
N LEU A 96 1.22 -12.11 12.64
CA LEU A 96 0.27 -11.26 11.93
C LEU A 96 -0.70 -10.63 12.93
N GLY A 97 -0.95 -9.33 12.82
CA GLY A 97 -1.92 -8.64 13.68
C GLY A 97 -2.11 -7.16 13.34
N LEU A 98 -3.10 -6.53 13.96
CA LEU A 98 -3.21 -5.08 13.95
C LEU A 98 -2.10 -4.43 14.78
N CYS A 99 -1.61 -3.29 14.30
CA CYS A 99 -0.68 -2.47 15.05
C CYS A 99 -1.43 -1.75 16.17
N ARG A 100 -0.90 -1.80 17.39
CA ARG A 100 -1.48 -1.13 18.55
C ARG A 100 -0.62 0.06 18.92
N SER A 101 -1.24 1.16 19.31
CA SER A 101 -0.53 2.30 19.87
C SER A 101 0.03 1.93 21.24
N HIS A 102 1.18 2.49 21.59
CA HIS A 102 1.74 2.38 22.94
C HIS A 102 0.96 3.25 23.95
N GLN A 103 0.22 4.24 23.47
CA GLN A 103 -0.58 5.14 24.30
C GLN A 103 -2.08 4.83 24.10
N PRO A 104 -2.69 4.01 24.98
CA PRO A 104 -4.06 3.51 24.78
C PRO A 104 -5.16 4.57 24.90
N THR A 105 -4.83 5.82 25.25
CA THR A 105 -5.80 6.88 25.59
C THR A 105 -6.51 7.51 24.40
N HIS A 106 -5.94 7.49 23.18
CA HIS A 106 -6.49 8.21 22.03
C HIS A 106 -7.03 7.32 20.91
N SER A 107 -6.51 6.10 20.75
CA SER A 107 -7.09 5.02 19.93
C SER A 107 -6.23 3.77 20.16
N PRO A 108 -6.76 2.65 20.66
CA PRO A 108 -5.93 1.48 20.96
C PRO A 108 -5.32 0.84 19.70
N GLU A 109 -6.01 0.99 18.56
CA GLU A 109 -5.65 0.33 17.31
C GLU A 109 -5.33 1.36 16.23
N LEU A 110 -4.18 1.16 15.59
CA LEU A 110 -3.72 1.96 14.45
C LEU A 110 -4.31 1.36 13.16
N PRO A 111 -4.57 2.18 12.13
CA PRO A 111 -5.11 1.73 10.84
C PRO A 111 -4.04 1.00 9.99
N TRP A 112 -3.28 0.10 10.61
CA TRP A 112 -2.18 -0.64 10.02
C TRP A 112 -2.18 -2.10 10.46
N ILE A 113 -2.11 -2.99 9.48
CA ILE A 113 -1.89 -4.42 9.69
C ILE A 113 -0.40 -4.69 9.57
N GLY A 114 0.18 -5.27 10.61
CA GLY A 114 1.58 -5.64 10.69
C GLY A 114 1.81 -7.11 10.34
N ILE A 115 2.84 -7.36 9.54
CA ILE A 115 3.36 -8.69 9.20
C ILE A 115 4.81 -8.76 9.66
N ARG A 116 5.11 -9.73 10.52
CA ARG A 116 6.48 -10.01 10.97
C ARG A 116 7.05 -11.16 10.17
N LEU A 117 8.24 -10.96 9.60
CA LEU A 117 8.99 -11.95 8.86
C LEU A 117 10.00 -12.68 9.75
N LYS A 118 10.37 -13.91 9.40
CA LYS A 118 11.51 -14.60 10.03
C LYS A 118 12.81 -14.04 9.50
N ASP A 119 12.91 -13.92 8.17
CA ASP A 119 14.03 -13.30 7.47
C ASP A 119 13.53 -12.18 6.54
N PRO A 120 13.92 -10.92 6.78
CA PRO A 120 13.56 -9.80 5.93
C PRO A 120 14.40 -9.71 4.63
N ILE A 121 15.54 -10.39 4.55
CA ILE A 121 16.49 -10.24 3.42
C ILE A 121 15.86 -10.62 2.07
N PRO A 122 15.17 -11.78 1.91
CA PRO A 122 14.54 -12.14 0.64
C PRO A 122 13.51 -11.10 0.18
N PHE A 123 12.76 -10.51 1.14
CA PHE A 123 11.76 -9.47 0.85
C PHE A 123 12.43 -8.18 0.35
N VAL A 124 13.53 -7.76 0.96
CA VAL A 124 14.28 -6.57 0.54
C VAL A 124 14.92 -6.78 -0.84
N LYS A 125 15.48 -7.96 -1.12
CA LYS A 125 16.14 -8.27 -2.40
C LYS A 125 15.16 -8.32 -3.57
N GLN A 126 13.96 -8.88 -3.38
CA GLN A 126 12.95 -8.95 -4.45
C GLN A 126 12.26 -7.60 -4.71
N ALA A 127 12.30 -6.66 -3.75
CA ALA A 127 11.58 -5.39 -3.87
C ALA A 127 12.24 -4.49 -4.93
N CYS A 128 11.45 -4.07 -5.92
CA CYS A 128 11.96 -3.14 -6.93
C CYS A 128 12.16 -1.73 -6.34
N PRO A 129 13.12 -0.94 -6.84
CA PRO A 129 13.42 0.40 -6.30
C PRO A 129 12.20 1.32 -6.16
N ARG A 130 11.28 1.27 -7.14
CA ARG A 130 10.04 2.07 -7.12
C ARG A 130 9.10 1.67 -5.97
N LEU A 131 9.00 0.37 -5.71
CA LEU A 131 8.22 -0.13 -4.57
C LEU A 131 8.90 0.29 -3.26
N ILE A 132 10.22 0.15 -3.15
CA ILE A 132 10.96 0.53 -1.93
C ILE A 132 10.70 1.99 -1.60
N THR A 133 10.89 2.90 -2.55
CA THR A 133 10.61 4.33 -2.35
C THR A 133 9.16 4.56 -1.92
N ASN A 134 8.21 3.81 -2.47
CA ASN A 134 6.81 3.94 -2.08
C ASN A 134 6.57 3.51 -0.63
N LEU A 135 7.09 2.34 -0.23
CA LEU A 135 6.97 1.83 1.14
C LEU A 135 7.61 2.80 2.15
N LEU A 136 8.80 3.32 1.84
CA LEU A 136 9.50 4.30 2.68
C LEU A 136 8.70 5.58 2.88
N LEU A 137 7.99 6.05 1.85
CA LEU A 137 7.15 7.25 1.92
C LEU A 137 5.83 6.99 2.66
N GLU A 138 5.13 5.92 2.32
CA GLU A 138 3.82 5.57 2.92
C GLU A 138 3.95 5.30 4.41
N GLN A 139 5.04 4.64 4.82
CA GLN A 139 5.26 4.26 6.21
C GLN A 139 6.01 5.33 7.02
N ARG A 140 6.35 6.49 6.44
CA ARG A 140 7.10 7.54 7.15
C ARG A 140 6.33 8.09 8.35
N SER A 141 5.02 8.31 8.18
CA SER A 141 4.15 8.79 9.25
C SER A 141 4.07 7.77 10.40
N LEU A 142 4.02 6.48 10.07
CA LEU A 142 4.02 5.40 11.05
C LEU A 142 5.34 5.32 11.83
N LEU A 143 6.48 5.51 11.17
CA LEU A 143 7.76 5.60 11.87
C LEU A 143 7.80 6.81 12.81
N TYR A 144 7.35 7.98 12.34
CA TYR A 144 7.31 9.19 13.18
C TYR A 144 6.45 8.97 14.42
N LEU A 145 5.27 8.37 14.26
CA LEU A 145 4.39 8.05 15.37
C LEU A 145 5.07 7.10 16.38
N GLY A 146 5.76 6.07 15.90
CA GLY A 146 6.47 5.11 16.76
C GLY A 146 7.62 5.76 17.53
N ALA A 147 8.39 6.61 16.85
CA ALA A 147 9.46 7.39 17.47
C ALA A 147 8.91 8.33 18.56
N ARG A 148 7.79 9.02 18.29
CA ARG A 148 7.14 9.92 19.25
C ARG A 148 6.58 9.18 20.46
N GLU A 149 5.90 8.05 20.24
CA GLU A 149 5.32 7.25 21.33
C GLU A 149 6.38 6.57 22.21
N THR A 150 7.58 6.34 21.67
CA THR A 150 8.71 5.70 22.38
C THR A 150 9.74 6.72 22.89
N ASP A 151 9.42 8.02 22.88
CA ASP A 151 10.33 9.11 23.30
C ASP A 151 11.69 9.16 22.54
N LYS A 152 11.68 8.68 21.29
CA LYS A 152 12.84 8.61 20.38
C LYS A 152 12.70 9.58 19.20
N GLU A 153 11.91 10.63 19.34
CA GLU A 153 11.65 11.62 18.28
C GLU A 153 12.93 12.25 17.73
N HIS A 154 13.93 12.48 18.59
CA HIS A 154 15.23 13.01 18.19
C HIS A 154 15.99 12.13 17.18
N LEU A 155 15.76 10.81 17.16
CA LEU A 155 16.39 9.87 16.22
C LEU A 155 15.64 9.75 14.89
N PHE A 156 14.43 10.31 14.78
CA PHE A 156 13.57 10.11 13.61
C PHE A 156 14.27 10.54 12.31
N GLN A 157 14.92 11.70 12.30
CA GLN A 157 15.58 12.21 11.09
C GLN A 157 16.70 11.27 10.62
N ASP A 158 17.52 10.77 11.55
CA ASP A 158 18.60 9.85 11.23
C ASP A 158 18.05 8.51 10.74
N GLN A 159 17.02 7.99 11.40
CA GLN A 159 16.32 6.77 10.96
C GLN A 159 15.66 6.93 9.57
N VAL A 160 15.25 8.13 9.19
CA VAL A 160 14.71 8.41 7.85
C VAL A 160 15.78 8.36 6.77
N LEU A 161 16.96 8.87 7.09
CA LEU A 161 18.05 9.05 6.13
C LEU A 161 19.05 7.88 6.14
N ASP A 162 18.87 6.90 7.04
CA ASP A 162 19.75 5.75 7.12
C ASP A 162 19.72 4.95 5.81
N SER A 163 20.89 4.88 5.20
CA SER A 163 21.20 4.12 4.00
C SER A 163 22.54 3.39 4.13
N ALA A 164 23.03 3.24 5.37
CA ALA A 164 24.30 2.60 5.67
C ALA A 164 24.33 1.18 5.11
N ARG A 165 25.45 0.82 4.49
CA ARG A 165 25.61 -0.49 3.84
C ARG A 165 25.47 -1.61 4.85
N VAL A 166 24.76 -2.67 4.47
CA VAL A 166 24.56 -3.85 5.33
C VAL A 166 25.28 -5.03 4.69
N GLU A 167 26.21 -5.62 5.43
CA GLU A 167 26.92 -6.83 5.03
C GLU A 167 26.11 -8.08 5.44
N LEU A 168 25.83 -8.94 4.47
CA LEU A 168 25.11 -10.20 4.67
C LEU A 168 26.10 -11.34 4.89
N LYS A 169 25.64 -12.41 5.54
CA LYS A 169 26.47 -13.60 5.86
C LYS A 169 27.06 -14.30 4.63
N GLU A 170 26.49 -14.07 3.44
CA GLU A 170 26.90 -14.68 2.18
C GLU A 170 27.92 -13.83 1.39
N GLY A 171 28.46 -12.76 1.99
CA GLY A 171 29.37 -11.82 1.31
C GLY A 171 28.65 -10.82 0.39
N GLU A 172 27.34 -10.93 0.25
CA GLU A 172 26.51 -9.95 -0.43
C GLU A 172 26.30 -8.70 0.44
N THR A 173 26.07 -7.55 -0.20
CA THR A 173 25.89 -6.28 0.51
C THR A 173 24.64 -5.55 0.03
N LEU A 174 23.76 -5.18 0.96
CA LEU A 174 22.64 -4.30 0.66
C LEU A 174 23.15 -2.85 0.63
N LYS A 175 22.73 -2.09 -0.40
CA LYS A 175 23.18 -0.70 -0.61
C LYS A 175 22.00 0.18 -1.02
N GLY A 176 22.13 1.49 -0.79
CA GLY A 176 21.15 2.48 -1.24
C GLY A 176 19.75 2.21 -0.69
N LEU A 177 18.75 2.17 -1.58
CA LEU A 177 17.34 1.97 -1.20
C LEU A 177 17.09 0.64 -0.50
N GLN A 178 17.77 -0.45 -0.89
CA GLN A 178 17.61 -1.74 -0.24
C GLN A 178 18.13 -1.71 1.20
N ALA A 179 19.29 -1.09 1.42
CA ALA A 179 19.82 -0.90 2.78
C ALA A 179 18.89 -0.03 3.62
N SER A 180 18.38 1.06 3.04
CA SER A 180 17.45 1.95 3.73
C SER A 180 16.15 1.25 4.11
N LEU A 181 15.56 0.44 3.21
CA LEU A 181 14.39 -0.37 3.52
C LEU A 181 14.68 -1.36 4.65
N TYR A 182 15.82 -2.04 4.60
CA TYR A 182 16.21 -3.00 5.63
C TYR A 182 16.30 -2.36 7.02
N HIS A 183 16.99 -1.22 7.14
CA HIS A 183 17.07 -0.48 8.41
C HIS A 183 15.70 0.02 8.86
N ARG A 184 14.88 0.53 7.93
CA ARG A 184 13.52 0.96 8.24
C ARG A 184 12.65 -0.17 8.77
N MET A 185 12.73 -1.37 8.19
CA MET A 185 12.04 -2.55 8.70
C MET A 185 12.50 -2.88 10.13
N HIS A 186 13.80 -2.74 10.43
CA HIS A 186 14.31 -2.97 11.77
C HIS A 186 13.79 -1.96 12.80
N TYR A 187 13.80 -0.66 12.50
CA TYR A 187 13.24 0.36 13.40
C TYR A 187 11.74 0.20 13.59
N GLN A 188 11.00 -0.10 12.52
CA GLN A 188 9.58 -0.38 12.60
C GLN A 188 9.28 -1.63 13.44
N ARG A 189 10.13 -2.65 13.36
CA ARG A 189 10.00 -3.84 14.21
C ARG A 189 10.28 -3.51 15.68
N GLU A 190 11.22 -2.61 15.96
CA GLU A 190 11.49 -2.15 17.32
C GLU A 190 10.29 -1.40 17.91
N TYR A 191 9.64 -0.55 17.12
CA TYR A 191 8.46 0.21 17.56
C TYR A 191 7.20 -0.66 17.61
N TRP A 192 6.87 -1.38 16.53
CA TRP A 192 5.55 -1.99 16.38
C TRP A 192 5.57 -3.52 16.42
N GLY A 193 6.76 -4.15 16.40
CA GLY A 193 6.89 -5.60 16.40
C GLY A 193 6.75 -6.28 15.03
N TYR A 194 6.60 -5.50 13.94
CA TYR A 194 6.36 -5.99 12.58
C TYR A 194 7.30 -5.34 11.56
N ASP A 195 7.41 -5.91 10.36
CA ASP A 195 8.31 -5.40 9.30
C ASP A 195 7.57 -4.81 8.11
N ILE A 196 6.46 -5.43 7.73
CA ILE A 196 5.63 -4.99 6.61
C ILE A 196 4.32 -4.48 7.19
N PHE A 197 3.88 -3.35 6.67
CA PHE A 197 2.67 -2.67 7.12
C PHE A 197 1.73 -2.46 5.93
N ILE A 198 0.49 -2.88 6.11
CA ILE A 198 -0.60 -2.70 5.15
C ILE A 198 -1.60 -1.73 5.77
N SER A 199 -1.95 -0.66 5.06
CA SER A 199 -2.97 0.28 5.52
C SER A 199 -4.34 -0.37 5.52
N THR A 200 -5.14 -0.19 6.57
CA THR A 200 -6.54 -0.66 6.57
C THR A 200 -7.40 0.09 5.57
N ALA A 201 -6.98 1.30 5.18
CA ALA A 201 -7.64 2.07 4.13
C ALA A 201 -7.52 1.42 2.74
N ASP A 202 -6.55 0.51 2.54
CA ASP A 202 -6.33 -0.21 1.29
C ASP A 202 -7.18 -1.49 1.17
N LEU A 203 -8.00 -1.80 2.17
CA LEU A 203 -8.74 -3.05 2.27
C LEU A 203 -10.19 -2.91 1.80
N ASP A 204 -10.74 -4.01 1.28
CA ASP A 204 -12.15 -4.15 0.93
C ASP A 204 -13.06 -4.38 2.15
N ARG A 205 -12.46 -4.67 3.30
CA ARG A 205 -13.10 -5.13 4.54
C ARG A 205 -12.44 -4.52 5.77
N ASP A 206 -12.98 -4.83 6.95
CA ASP A 206 -12.40 -4.40 8.22
C ASP A 206 -11.01 -5.03 8.48
N GLY A 207 -10.15 -4.30 9.20
CA GLY A 207 -8.79 -4.72 9.50
C GLY A 207 -8.72 -6.05 10.26
N GLU A 208 -9.58 -6.26 11.26
CA GLU A 208 -9.61 -7.52 12.02
C GLU A 208 -10.09 -8.69 11.16
N GLU A 209 -11.09 -8.45 10.31
CA GLU A 209 -11.59 -9.48 9.39
C GLU A 209 -10.49 -9.93 8.41
N PHE A 210 -9.73 -8.97 7.87
CA PHE A 210 -8.59 -9.27 7.00
C PHE A 210 -7.49 -10.02 7.73
N VAL A 211 -7.13 -9.62 8.96
CA VAL A 211 -6.15 -10.37 9.78
C VAL A 211 -6.64 -11.80 10.04
N GLY A 212 -7.92 -11.99 10.38
CA GLY A 212 -8.53 -13.29 10.57
C GLY A 212 -8.44 -14.16 9.31
N LEU A 213 -8.68 -13.58 8.14
CA LEU A 213 -8.51 -14.23 6.85
C LEU A 213 -7.06 -14.65 6.60
N LEU A 214 -6.08 -13.76 6.79
CA LEU A 214 -4.66 -14.08 6.62
C LEU A 214 -4.22 -15.20 7.58
N ARG A 215 -4.70 -15.19 8.82
CA ARG A 215 -4.41 -16.23 9.81
C ARG A 215 -4.93 -17.61 9.38
N LYS A 216 -6.10 -17.69 8.72
CA LYS A 216 -6.62 -18.95 8.19
C LYS A 216 -5.71 -19.54 7.11
N TYR A 217 -5.31 -18.73 6.12
CA TYR A 217 -4.37 -19.16 5.07
C TYR A 217 -3.00 -19.51 5.64
N TRP A 218 -2.50 -18.71 6.58
CA TRP A 218 -1.22 -18.98 7.24
C TRP A 218 -1.26 -20.29 8.05
N ALA A 219 -2.34 -20.56 8.78
CA ALA A 219 -2.52 -21.82 9.51
C ALA A 219 -2.63 -23.03 8.57
N GLY A 220 -3.29 -22.89 7.41
CA GLY A 220 -3.39 -23.95 6.40
C GLY A 220 -2.08 -24.24 5.65
N SER A 221 -1.13 -23.29 5.66
CA SER A 221 0.18 -23.44 5.02
C SER A 221 1.26 -24.12 5.87
N ARG A 222 0.98 -24.35 7.17
CA ARG A 222 1.86 -25.07 8.11
C ARG A 222 1.62 -26.57 8.04
#